data_AF-A0A8H4N1S8-F1
#
_entry.id   AF-A0A8H4N1S8-F1
#
_cell.length_a   1.000
_cell.length_b   1.000
_cell.length_c   1.000
_cell.angle_alpha   90.00
_cell.angle_beta   90.00
_cell.angle_gamma   90.00
#
_symmetry.space_group_name_H-M   'P 1'
#
loop_
_entity.id
_entity.type
_entity.pdbx_description
1 polymer ?
#
loop_
_entity_poly.entity_id
_entity_poly.type
_entity_poly.pdbx_seq_one_letter_code
_entity_poly.pdbx_strand_id
1 'polypeptide(L)'
;MAVSGETNSGMMSDSLVLKYTQLKQQPEPTKRTLKNLDRWFNKYPRAITDYETGFLSEERQHDLIATAVREKTPLRRGLEKFSRFRRWRLFRLKPSGKVNEYEQKYGEEGVTYYDDEVVDKVVMGIILFLGLFMLLVPAWLLKQFPSHTTRLAIISGFVALFVGLLLLVTSSKPFETMVGTAAYGALLMVFMQIDN
;
A
#
# COMPACT_ATOMS: atom_id res chain seq x y z
N MET A 1 41.90 37.69 1.85
CA MET A 1 41.02 36.76 2.59
C MET A 1 39.57 37.14 2.32
N ALA A 2 38.97 36.67 1.23
CA ALA A 2 37.56 36.97 0.90
C ALA A 2 36.85 35.81 0.17
N VAL A 3 37.43 34.60 0.18
CA VAL A 3 36.92 33.44 -0.58
C VAL A 3 36.12 32.46 0.32
N SER A 4 36.13 32.67 1.64
CA SER A 4 35.47 31.76 2.60
C SER A 4 33.99 32.08 2.86
N GLY A 5 33.47 33.19 2.33
CA GLY A 5 32.07 33.63 2.54
C GLY A 5 31.09 33.12 1.48
N GLU A 6 31.53 33.03 0.22
CA GLU A 6 30.65 32.62 -0.89
C GLU A 6 30.35 31.11 -0.90
N THR A 7 31.29 30.28 -0.45
CA THR A 7 31.14 28.81 -0.42
C THR A 7 30.08 28.34 0.58
N ASN A 8 29.92 29.03 1.71
CA ASN A 8 28.86 28.73 2.69
C ASN A 8 27.48 29.20 2.23
N SER A 9 27.40 30.30 1.46
CA SER A 9 26.12 30.81 0.92
C SER A 9 25.57 29.91 -0.19
N GLY A 10 26.45 29.37 -1.04
CA GLY A 10 26.09 28.39 -2.08
C GLY A 10 25.54 27.08 -1.50
N MET A 11 26.24 26.47 -0.53
CA MET A 11 25.78 25.25 0.14
C MET A 11 24.44 25.42 0.87
N MET A 12 24.21 26.59 1.48
CA MET A 12 22.95 26.89 2.16
C MET A 12 21.79 26.97 1.18
N SER A 13 22.01 27.61 0.02
CA SER A 13 21.01 27.70 -1.06
C SER A 13 20.66 26.33 -1.64
N ASP A 14 21.67 25.50 -1.92
CA ASP A 14 21.47 24.13 -2.41
C ASP A 14 20.66 23.27 -1.44
N SER A 15 20.90 23.42 -0.13
CA SER A 15 20.15 22.71 0.91
C SER A 15 18.66 23.12 0.96
N LEU A 16 18.37 24.40 0.72
CA LEU A 16 17.00 24.93 0.68
C LEU A 16 16.27 24.45 -0.57
N VAL A 17 16.95 24.45 -1.72
CA VAL A 17 16.40 23.91 -2.97
C VAL A 17 16.12 22.42 -2.83
N LEU A 18 16.99 21.65 -2.19
CA LEU A 18 16.80 20.21 -1.95
C LEU A 18 15.57 19.96 -1.06
N LYS A 19 15.44 20.70 0.05
CA LYS A 19 14.29 20.60 0.97
C LYS A 19 12.98 21.01 0.30
N TYR A 20 13.00 22.09 -0.48
CA TYR A 20 11.82 22.53 -1.25
C TYR A 20 11.41 21.47 -2.27
N THR A 21 12.38 20.84 -2.94
CA THR A 21 12.12 19.76 -3.89
C THR A 21 11.52 18.54 -3.18
N GLN A 22 12.00 18.18 -1.99
CA GLN A 22 11.45 17.09 -1.18
C GLN A 22 10.01 17.38 -0.73
N LEU A 23 9.70 18.62 -0.35
CA LEU A 23 8.33 19.02 0.00
C LEU A 23 7.41 18.97 -1.21
N LYS A 24 7.88 19.44 -2.37
CA LYS A 24 7.11 19.41 -3.64
C LYS A 24 6.88 17.99 -4.17
N GLN A 25 7.74 17.03 -3.81
CA GLN A 25 7.57 15.62 -4.15
C GLN A 25 6.49 14.92 -3.30
N GLN A 26 5.99 15.55 -2.24
CA GLN A 26 4.92 14.95 -1.45
C GLN A 26 3.62 14.90 -2.26
N PRO A 27 2.95 13.74 -2.28
CA PRO A 27 1.67 13.60 -2.93
C PRO A 27 0.60 14.42 -2.21
N GLU A 28 -0.37 14.86 -2.99
CA GLU A 28 -1.57 15.50 -2.47
C GLU A 28 -2.31 14.58 -1.48
N PRO A 29 -2.92 15.14 -0.44
CA PRO A 29 -3.69 14.40 0.53
C PRO A 29 -4.89 13.73 -0.14
N THR A 30 -5.16 12.50 0.26
CA THR A 30 -6.32 11.77 -0.25
C THR A 30 -7.61 12.51 0.14
N LYS A 31 -8.60 12.58 -0.75
CA LYS A 31 -9.94 13.17 -0.49
C LYS A 31 -10.59 12.68 0.82
N ARG A 32 -10.28 11.45 1.23
CA ARG A 32 -10.72 10.87 2.49
C ARG A 32 -10.09 11.56 3.71
N THR A 33 -8.80 11.87 3.64
CA THR A 33 -8.07 12.58 4.70
C THR A 33 -8.64 13.98 4.86
N LEU A 34 -8.91 14.68 3.76
CA LEU A 34 -9.59 15.98 3.78
C LEU A 34 -10.96 15.89 4.44
N LYS A 35 -11.77 14.87 4.10
CA LYS A 35 -13.08 14.65 4.73
C LYS A 35 -12.98 14.30 6.22
N ASN A 36 -11.93 13.61 6.63
CA ASN A 36 -11.69 13.31 8.05
C ASN A 36 -11.28 14.57 8.81
N LEU A 37 -10.42 15.39 8.21
CA LEU A 37 -9.99 16.68 8.74
C LEU A 37 -11.20 17.59 8.93
N ASP A 38 -12.02 17.76 7.90
CA ASP A 38 -13.27 18.52 7.94
C ASP A 38 -14.21 18.02 9.05
N ARG A 39 -14.42 16.70 9.19
CA ARG A 39 -15.20 16.16 10.30
C ARG A 39 -14.60 16.45 11.67
N TRP A 40 -13.28 16.43 11.79
CA TRP A 40 -12.60 16.71 13.04
C TRP A 40 -12.77 18.19 13.42
N PHE A 41 -12.63 19.11 12.49
CA PHE A 41 -12.89 20.54 12.71
C PHE A 41 -14.36 20.81 13.09
N ASN A 42 -15.30 20.15 12.42
CA ASN A 42 -16.72 20.22 12.77
C ASN A 42 -17.00 19.67 14.18
N LYS A 43 -16.23 18.68 14.65
CA LYS A 43 -16.34 18.12 15.99
C LYS A 43 -15.66 19.00 17.05
N TYR A 44 -14.59 19.71 16.68
CA TYR A 44 -13.78 20.55 17.57
C TYR A 44 -13.69 22.00 17.07
N PRO A 45 -14.80 22.76 17.10
CA PRO A 45 -14.86 24.11 16.52
C PRO A 45 -14.01 25.15 17.25
N ARG A 46 -13.44 24.83 18.42
CA ARG A 46 -12.57 25.74 19.21
C ARG A 46 -11.13 25.24 19.34
N ALA A 47 -10.76 24.17 18.64
CA ALA A 47 -9.40 23.66 18.73
C ALA A 47 -8.38 24.59 18.06
N ILE A 48 -8.80 25.32 17.03
CA ILE A 48 -7.98 26.26 16.26
C ILE A 48 -8.81 27.52 16.02
N THR A 49 -8.15 28.68 15.96
CA THR A 49 -8.81 29.97 15.74
C THR A 49 -9.39 30.06 14.32
N ASP A 50 -10.57 30.66 14.17
CA ASP A 50 -11.25 30.79 12.86
C ASP A 50 -10.35 31.44 11.78
N TYR A 51 -9.49 32.39 12.17
CA TYR A 51 -8.52 33.03 11.28
C TYR A 51 -7.48 32.04 10.69
N GLU A 52 -7.09 31.03 11.47
CA GLU A 52 -6.08 30.05 11.06
C GLU A 52 -6.66 28.93 10.19
N THR A 53 -7.99 28.74 10.18
CA THR A 53 -8.65 27.66 9.40
C THR A 53 -8.78 27.92 7.90
N GLY A 54 -8.26 29.03 7.38
CA GLY A 54 -8.38 29.41 5.97
C GLY A 54 -7.77 28.40 4.98
N PHE A 55 -6.93 27.46 5.43
CA PHE A 55 -6.39 26.38 4.60
C PHE A 55 -7.40 25.26 4.30
N LEU A 56 -8.54 25.21 5.01
CA LEU A 56 -9.60 24.21 4.78
C LEU A 56 -10.54 24.61 3.64
N SER A 57 -10.57 25.89 3.28
CA SER A 57 -11.36 26.44 2.18
C SER A 57 -11.12 25.64 0.91
N GLU A 58 -12.18 25.34 0.16
CA GLU A 58 -12.13 24.52 -1.06
C GLU A 58 -11.09 25.05 -2.08
N GLU A 59 -10.89 26.36 -2.10
CA GLU A 59 -9.88 27.04 -2.90
C GLU A 59 -8.43 26.73 -2.49
N ARG A 60 -8.13 26.39 -1.23
CA ARG A 60 -6.76 26.17 -0.71
C ARG A 60 -6.47 24.71 -0.34
N GLN A 61 -7.40 23.80 -0.59
CA GLN A 61 -7.20 22.37 -0.31
C GLN A 61 -6.06 21.75 -1.11
N HIS A 62 -5.69 22.36 -2.24
CA HIS A 62 -4.57 21.92 -3.08
C HIS A 62 -3.19 22.28 -2.50
N ASP A 63 -3.11 23.21 -1.54
CA ASP A 63 -1.87 23.57 -0.84
C ASP A 63 -1.53 22.61 0.30
N LEU A 64 -2.49 21.76 0.67
CA LEU A 64 -2.30 20.76 1.72
C LEU A 64 -1.38 19.66 1.21
N ILE A 65 -0.40 19.28 2.04
CA ILE A 65 0.53 18.19 1.77
C ILE A 65 0.32 17.05 2.76
N ALA A 66 0.44 15.82 2.30
CA ALA A 66 0.38 14.67 3.19
C ALA A 66 1.71 14.52 3.94
N THR A 67 1.74 14.88 5.23
CA THR A 67 2.94 14.74 6.08
C THR A 67 3.36 13.29 6.30
N ALA A 68 2.41 12.35 6.28
CA ALA A 68 2.65 10.92 6.35
C ALA A 68 2.39 10.28 4.99
N VAL A 69 3.35 10.41 4.08
CA VAL A 69 3.33 9.70 2.80
C VAL A 69 3.67 8.23 3.07
N ARG A 70 2.68 7.35 2.91
CA ARG A 70 2.93 5.90 2.87
C ARG A 70 2.63 5.40 1.46
N GLU A 71 3.65 4.85 0.80
CA GLU A 71 3.48 4.19 -0.49
C GLU A 71 2.58 2.98 -0.34
N LYS A 72 1.35 3.08 -0.85
CA LYS A 72 0.39 1.97 -0.80
C LYS A 72 0.52 1.11 -2.03
N THR A 73 0.76 -0.18 -1.83
CA THR A 73 0.73 -1.18 -2.91
C THR A 73 -0.64 -1.17 -3.63
N PRO A 74 -0.68 -1.49 -4.94
CA PRO A 74 -1.92 -1.50 -5.72
C PRO A 74 -2.96 -2.46 -5.14
N LEU A 75 -2.53 -3.61 -4.60
CA LEU A 75 -3.40 -4.52 -3.86
C LEU A 75 -4.02 -3.84 -2.62
N ARG A 76 -3.22 -3.10 -1.84
CA ARG A 76 -3.70 -2.34 -0.68
C ARG A 76 -4.70 -1.26 -1.10
N ARG A 77 -4.46 -0.56 -2.22
CA ARG A 77 -5.42 0.40 -2.79
C ARG A 77 -6.74 -0.26 -3.20
N GLY A 78 -6.67 -1.43 -3.84
CA GLY A 78 -7.85 -2.22 -4.21
C GLY A 78 -8.63 -2.72 -3.01
N LEU A 79 -7.93 -3.21 -1.98
CA LEU A 79 -8.51 -3.71 -0.74
C LEU A 79 -9.14 -2.56 0.09
N GLU A 80 -8.52 -1.39 0.11
CA GLU A 80 -9.08 -0.18 0.74
C GLU A 80 -10.34 0.33 0.04
N LYS A 81 -10.45 0.15 -1.28
CA LYS A 81 -11.68 0.42 -2.05
C LYS A 81 -12.80 -0.55 -1.67
N PHE A 82 -12.45 -1.76 -1.24
CA PHE A 82 -13.40 -2.76 -0.75
C PHE A 82 -13.81 -2.50 0.71
N SER A 83 -14.69 -1.51 0.91
CA SER A 83 -15.24 -1.09 2.21
C SER A 83 -15.78 -2.22 3.10
N ARG A 84 -16.17 -3.36 2.53
CA ARG A 84 -16.63 -4.55 3.28
C ARG A 84 -15.51 -5.22 4.08
N PHE A 85 -14.28 -5.20 3.59
CA PHE A 85 -13.12 -5.80 4.27
C PHE A 85 -12.76 -5.03 5.55
N ARG A 86 -12.88 -3.69 5.50
CA ARG A 86 -12.64 -2.79 6.63
C ARG A 86 -13.66 -2.90 7.77
N ARG A 87 -14.86 -3.45 7.50
CA ARG A 87 -15.91 -3.64 8.51
C ARG A 87 -15.69 -4.89 9.36
N TRP A 88 -14.84 -5.83 8.89
CA TRP A 88 -14.58 -7.09 9.59
C TRP A 88 -13.90 -6.83 10.94
N ARG A 89 -14.44 -7.50 11.97
CA ARG A 89 -14.08 -7.30 13.38
C ARG A 89 -12.64 -7.68 13.70
N LEU A 90 -12.00 -8.47 12.82
CA LEU A 90 -10.61 -8.91 12.90
C LEU A 90 -9.59 -7.79 12.64
N PHE A 91 -9.97 -6.71 11.94
CA PHE A 91 -9.10 -5.56 11.65
C PHE A 91 -9.30 -4.39 12.62
N ARG A 92 -10.18 -4.56 13.62
CA ARG A 92 -10.32 -3.59 14.70
C ARG A 92 -9.36 -4.03 15.80
N LEU A 93 -8.36 -3.20 16.09
CA LEU A 93 -7.58 -3.33 17.31
C LEU A 93 -8.54 -3.47 18.50
N LYS A 94 -8.45 -4.59 19.22
CA LYS A 94 -8.49 -4.48 20.68
C LYS A 94 -7.20 -3.77 21.06
N PRO A 95 -7.24 -2.66 21.81
CA PRO A 95 -6.04 -1.94 22.21
C PRO A 95 -5.14 -2.91 22.97
N SER A 96 -4.08 -3.38 22.32
CA SER A 96 -3.17 -4.37 22.87
C SER A 96 -1.86 -3.66 23.20
N GLY A 97 -1.71 -3.31 24.47
CA GLY A 97 -0.44 -2.90 25.06
C GLY A 97 -0.20 -1.39 25.08
N LYS A 98 -0.20 -0.83 26.29
CA LYS A 98 0.26 0.53 26.65
C LYS A 98 -0.42 1.65 25.85
N VAL A 99 -1.73 1.77 26.01
CA VAL A 99 -2.42 3.05 25.77
C VAL A 99 -1.74 4.07 26.69
N ASN A 100 -1.10 5.09 26.11
CA ASN A 100 -0.54 6.17 26.91
C ASN A 100 -1.67 6.80 27.73
N GLU A 101 -1.40 7.24 28.97
CA GLU A 101 -2.41 7.85 29.84
C GLU A 101 -3.18 9.00 29.14
N TYR A 102 -2.52 9.68 28.20
CA TYR A 102 -3.11 10.68 27.31
C TYR A 102 -4.16 10.12 26.34
N GLU A 103 -3.89 8.98 25.68
CA GLU A 103 -4.85 8.30 24.78
C GLU A 103 -6.00 7.67 25.56
N GLN A 104 -5.80 7.32 26.82
CA GLN A 104 -6.90 6.81 27.65
C GLN A 104 -7.82 7.93 28.16
N LYS A 105 -7.27 9.14 28.37
CA LYS A 105 -8.00 10.31 28.89
C LYS A 105 -8.63 11.18 27.81
N TYR A 106 -8.05 11.23 26.61
CA TYR A 106 -8.52 12.01 25.47
C TYR A 106 -8.82 11.15 24.23
N GLY A 107 -8.68 9.83 24.30
CA GLY A 107 -9.03 8.91 23.22
C GLY A 107 -10.54 8.90 23.00
N GLU A 108 -10.96 9.59 21.96
CA GLU A 108 -12.36 9.77 21.63
C GLU A 108 -13.04 8.45 21.25
N GLU A 109 -14.25 8.27 21.78
CA GLU A 109 -15.24 7.36 21.21
C GLU A 109 -15.53 7.77 19.74
N GLY A 110 -15.08 6.95 18.80
CA GLY A 110 -15.37 7.12 17.37
C GLY A 110 -14.15 7.28 16.46
N VAL A 111 -12.95 7.51 17.01
CA VAL A 111 -11.72 7.47 16.21
C VAL A 111 -11.24 6.03 16.13
N THR A 112 -11.64 5.34 15.06
CA THR A 112 -11.13 3.99 14.79
C THR A 112 -9.73 4.11 14.19
N TYR A 113 -8.71 3.95 15.02
CA TYR A 113 -7.35 3.71 14.57
C TYR A 113 -7.31 2.34 13.89
N TYR A 114 -6.94 2.33 12.61
CA TYR A 114 -6.74 1.09 11.87
C TYR A 114 -5.26 0.76 11.95
N ASP A 115 -4.96 -0.46 12.41
CA ASP A 115 -3.60 -0.94 12.41
C ASP A 115 -3.20 -1.28 10.98
N ASP A 116 -2.44 -0.37 10.37
CA ASP A 116 -1.85 -0.60 9.07
C ASP A 116 -0.94 -1.85 9.08
N GLU A 117 -0.32 -2.19 10.22
CA GLU A 117 0.54 -3.38 10.32
C GLU A 117 -0.27 -4.68 10.23
N VAL A 118 -1.48 -4.71 10.80
CA VAL A 118 -2.36 -5.88 10.70
C VAL A 118 -2.87 -6.04 9.27
N VAL A 119 -3.19 -4.92 8.60
CA VAL A 119 -3.57 -4.95 7.18
C VAL A 119 -2.42 -5.48 6.33
N ASP A 120 -1.20 -5.01 6.56
CA ASP A 120 -0.02 -5.45 5.83
C ASP A 120 0.29 -6.95 6.10
N LYS A 121 0.13 -7.43 7.35
CA LYS A 121 0.25 -8.86 7.68
C LYS A 121 -0.81 -9.72 6.99
N VAL A 122 -2.06 -9.24 6.91
CA VAL A 122 -3.12 -9.99 6.21
C VAL A 122 -2.90 -9.97 4.71
N VAL A 123 -2.49 -8.84 4.14
CA VAL A 123 -2.10 -8.76 2.72
C VAL A 123 -0.98 -9.75 2.43
N MET A 124 0.07 -9.79 3.27
CA MET A 124 1.14 -10.78 3.16
C MET A 124 0.61 -12.22 3.24
N GLY A 125 -0.29 -12.51 4.18
CA GLY A 125 -0.95 -13.81 4.29
C GLY A 125 -1.74 -14.20 3.05
N ILE A 126 -2.48 -13.26 2.44
CA ILE A 126 -3.22 -13.48 1.19
C ILE A 126 -2.24 -13.78 0.04
N ILE A 127 -1.14 -13.04 -0.06
CA ILE A 127 -0.13 -13.25 -1.10
C ILE A 127 0.50 -14.65 -0.96
N LEU A 128 0.86 -15.04 0.26
CA LEU A 128 1.41 -16.38 0.55
C LEU A 128 0.41 -17.48 0.21
N PHE A 129 -0.85 -17.32 0.63
CA PHE A 129 -1.90 -18.29 0.35
C PHE A 129 -2.17 -18.41 -1.15
N LEU A 130 -2.20 -17.28 -1.86
CA LEU A 130 -2.41 -17.24 -3.30
C LEU A 130 -1.26 -17.90 -4.06
N GLY A 131 -0.01 -17.67 -3.63
CA GLY A 131 1.16 -18.35 -4.16
C GLY A 131 1.13 -19.87 -3.93
N LEU A 132 0.73 -20.30 -2.73
CA LEU A 132 0.57 -21.73 -2.42
C LEU A 132 -0.54 -22.38 -3.26
N PHE A 133 -1.68 -21.72 -3.38
CA PHE A 133 -2.79 -22.17 -4.21
C PHE A 133 -2.39 -22.26 -5.69
N MET A 134 -1.67 -21.24 -6.18
CA MET A 134 -1.07 -21.21 -7.51
C MET A 134 -0.12 -22.37 -7.76
N LEU A 135 0.55 -22.91 -6.75
CA LEU A 135 1.45 -24.06 -6.93
C LEU A 135 0.70 -25.39 -6.88
N LEU A 136 -0.21 -25.56 -5.91
CA LEU A 136 -0.89 -26.84 -5.66
C LEU A 136 -1.97 -27.16 -6.70
N VAL A 137 -2.73 -26.16 -7.15
CA VAL A 137 -3.89 -26.38 -8.02
C VAL A 137 -3.48 -26.86 -9.42
N PRO A 138 -2.49 -26.26 -10.10
CA PRO A 138 -2.04 -26.76 -11.40
C PRO A 138 -1.47 -28.17 -11.29
N ALA A 139 -0.71 -28.48 -10.23
CA ALA A 139 -0.17 -29.82 -10.01
C ALA A 139 -1.29 -30.87 -9.88
N TRP A 140 -2.35 -30.56 -9.13
CA TRP A 140 -3.49 -31.45 -8.98
C TRP A 140 -4.29 -31.60 -10.28
N LEU A 141 -4.51 -30.51 -11.01
CA LEU A 141 -5.20 -30.53 -12.31
C LEU A 141 -4.42 -31.29 -13.38
N LEU A 142 -3.10 -31.13 -13.45
CA LEU A 142 -2.24 -31.83 -14.41
C LEU A 142 -2.31 -33.36 -14.24
N LYS A 143 -2.44 -33.82 -13.00
CA LYS A 143 -2.65 -35.26 -12.70
C LYS A 143 -3.99 -35.78 -13.18
N GLN A 144 -5.04 -34.95 -13.13
CA GLN A 144 -6.40 -35.40 -13.42
C GLN A 144 -6.70 -35.49 -14.93
N PHE A 145 -5.98 -34.73 -15.76
CA PHE A 145 -6.19 -34.72 -17.22
C PHE A 145 -5.03 -35.39 -17.96
N PRO A 146 -5.23 -36.56 -18.60
CA PRO A 146 -4.18 -37.28 -19.33
C PRO A 146 -3.88 -36.71 -20.72
N SER A 147 -4.70 -35.80 -21.25
CA SER A 147 -4.52 -35.22 -22.60
C SER A 147 -3.44 -34.13 -22.64
N HIS A 148 -2.43 -34.30 -23.48
CA HIS A 148 -1.33 -33.34 -23.65
C HIS A 148 -1.79 -31.92 -24.01
N THR A 149 -2.80 -31.79 -24.89
CA THR A 149 -3.35 -30.48 -25.29
C THR A 149 -4.02 -29.75 -24.14
N THR A 150 -4.72 -30.46 -23.26
CA THR A 150 -5.39 -29.89 -22.08
C THR A 150 -4.38 -29.46 -21.03
N ARG A 151 -3.32 -30.25 -20.81
CA ARG A 151 -2.22 -29.89 -19.91
C ARG A 151 -1.54 -28.58 -20.34
N LEU A 152 -1.25 -28.42 -21.64
CA LEU A 152 -0.65 -27.20 -22.18
C LEU A 152 -1.56 -25.97 -21.98
N ALA A 153 -2.87 -26.14 -22.19
CA ALA A 153 -3.86 -25.07 -21.98
C ALA A 153 -3.98 -24.66 -20.50
N ILE A 154 -3.90 -25.63 -19.57
CA ILE A 154 -3.91 -25.37 -18.13
C ILE A 154 -2.68 -24.54 -17.75
N ILE A 155 -1.48 -24.97 -18.17
CA ILE A 155 -0.24 -24.27 -17.83
C ILE A 155 -0.26 -22.82 -18.36
N SER A 156 -0.64 -22.61 -19.62
CA SER A 156 -0.69 -21.25 -20.19
C SER A 156 -1.71 -20.35 -19.50
N GLY A 157 -2.88 -20.89 -19.13
CA GLY A 157 -3.89 -20.17 -18.37
C GLY A 157 -3.39 -19.77 -16.97
N PHE A 158 -2.73 -20.69 -16.25
CA PHE A 158 -2.19 -20.39 -14.92
C PHE A 158 -0.99 -19.44 -14.96
N VAL A 159 -0.13 -19.51 -15.99
CA VAL A 159 0.95 -18.53 -16.17
C VAL A 159 0.38 -17.13 -16.45
N ALA A 160 -0.63 -17.01 -17.31
CA ALA A 160 -1.29 -15.74 -17.57
C ALA A 160 -1.96 -15.17 -16.30
N LEU A 161 -2.63 -16.01 -15.52
CA LEU A 161 -3.24 -15.61 -14.25
C LEU A 161 -2.17 -15.18 -13.23
N PHE A 162 -1.03 -15.88 -13.15
CA PHE A 162 0.09 -15.54 -12.28
C PHE A 162 0.68 -14.16 -12.61
N VAL A 163 0.90 -13.88 -13.90
CA VAL A 163 1.36 -12.56 -14.35
C VAL A 163 0.36 -11.48 -13.97
N GLY A 164 -0.94 -11.71 -14.21
CA GLY A 164 -2.00 -10.77 -13.82
C GLY A 164 -2.01 -10.49 -12.32
N LEU A 165 -1.81 -11.52 -11.50
CA LEU A 165 -1.72 -11.39 -10.04
C LEU A 165 -0.45 -10.64 -9.59
N LEU A 166 0.71 -10.92 -10.20
CA LEU A 166 1.94 -10.19 -9.89
C LEU A 166 1.81 -8.69 -10.18
N LEU A 167 1.14 -8.33 -11.28
CA LEU A 167 0.86 -6.92 -11.61
C LEU A 167 -0.07 -6.24 -10.60
N LEU A 168 -0.96 -7.01 -9.95
CA LEU A 168 -1.87 -6.51 -8.91
C LEU A 168 -1.21 -6.44 -7.54
N VAL A 169 -0.36 -7.40 -7.21
CA VAL A 169 0.28 -7.55 -5.90
C VAL A 169 1.49 -6.63 -5.77
N THR A 170 2.31 -6.56 -6.81
CA THR A 170 3.65 -6.00 -6.72
C THR A 170 3.80 -4.79 -7.65
N SER A 171 4.26 -3.66 -7.12
CA SER A 171 4.74 -2.52 -7.93
C SER A 171 6.19 -2.72 -8.38
N SER A 172 6.57 -3.97 -8.62
CA SER A 172 7.94 -4.36 -8.95
C SER A 172 8.31 -3.91 -10.35
N LYS A 173 9.62 -3.73 -10.55
CA LYS A 173 10.18 -3.43 -11.87
C LYS A 173 9.84 -4.58 -12.83
N PRO A 174 9.58 -4.32 -14.13
CA PRO A 174 9.20 -5.35 -15.10
C PRO A 174 10.12 -6.57 -15.13
N PHE A 175 11.41 -6.37 -14.83
CA PHE A 175 12.41 -7.45 -14.77
C PHE A 175 12.17 -8.44 -13.62
N GLU A 176 11.78 -7.96 -12.44
CA GLU A 176 11.49 -8.83 -11.28
C GLU A 176 10.25 -9.69 -11.56
N THR A 177 9.24 -9.11 -12.20
CA THR A 177 8.05 -9.83 -12.66
C THR A 177 8.40 -10.92 -13.68
N MET A 178 9.33 -10.64 -14.60
CA MET A 178 9.79 -11.61 -15.60
C MET A 178 10.52 -12.79 -14.96
N VAL A 179 11.42 -12.54 -14.00
CA VAL A 179 12.14 -13.58 -13.26
C VAL A 179 11.16 -14.48 -12.48
N GLY A 180 10.21 -13.88 -11.77
CA GLY A 180 9.18 -14.65 -11.04
C GLY A 180 8.33 -15.50 -11.98
N THR A 181 7.94 -14.96 -13.13
CA THR A 181 7.14 -15.68 -14.14
C THR A 181 7.91 -16.84 -14.75
N ALA A 182 9.19 -16.64 -15.08
CA ALA A 182 10.05 -17.69 -15.62
C ALA A 182 10.26 -18.84 -14.61
N ALA A 183 10.53 -18.50 -13.35
CA ALA A 183 10.67 -19.49 -12.27
C ALA A 183 9.39 -20.32 -12.08
N TYR A 184 8.22 -19.66 -12.06
CA TYR A 184 6.94 -20.33 -11.95
C TYR A 184 6.64 -21.23 -13.16
N GLY A 185 6.88 -20.74 -14.38
CA GLY A 185 6.74 -21.52 -15.60
C GLY A 185 7.63 -22.77 -15.62
N ALA A 186 8.89 -22.65 -15.17
CA ALA A 186 9.80 -23.77 -15.04
C ALA A 186 9.30 -24.81 -14.03
N LEU A 187 8.79 -24.40 -12.87
CA LEU A 187 8.22 -25.31 -11.87
C LEU A 187 7.05 -26.13 -12.46
N LEU A 188 6.13 -25.49 -13.19
CA LEU A 188 5.02 -26.19 -13.85
C LEU A 188 5.50 -27.17 -14.92
N MET A 189 6.53 -26.78 -15.69
CA MET A 189 7.17 -27.65 -16.69
C MET A 189 7.78 -28.90 -16.05
N VAL A 190 8.48 -28.76 -14.92
CA VAL A 190 9.06 -29.89 -14.18
C VAL A 190 7.97 -30.84 -13.71
N PHE A 191 6.85 -30.34 -13.18
CA PHE A 191 5.73 -31.20 -12.79
C PHE A 191 5.14 -31.98 -13.97
N MET A 192 5.08 -31.38 -15.16
CA MET A 192 4.65 -32.07 -16.37
C MET A 192 5.60 -33.23 -16.75
N GLN A 193 6.90 -33.08 -16.50
CA GLN A 193 7.90 -34.11 -16.79
C GLN A 193 7.89 -35.28 -15.81
N ILE A 194 7.56 -35.04 -14.53
CA ILE A 194 7.51 -36.10 -13.51
C ILE A 194 6.36 -37.09 -13.76
N ASP A 195 5.27 -36.64 -14.38
CA ASP A 195 4.09 -37.46 -14.70
C ASP A 195 4.19 -38.18 -16.06
N ASN A 196 5.35 -38.19 -16.72
CA ASN A 196 5.58 -38.75 -18.06
C ASN A 196 6.72 -39.77 -18.05
#